data_AF-A0A430ARH3-F1
#
_entry.id   AF-A0A430ARH3-F1
#
_cell.length_a   1.000
_cell.length_b   1.000
_cell.length_c   1.000
_cell.angle_alpha   90.00
_cell.angle_beta   90.00
_cell.angle_gamma   90.00
#
_symmetry.space_group_name_H-M   'P 1'
#
loop_
_entity.id
_entity.type
_entity.pdbx_description
1 polymer ?
#
loop_
_entity_poly.entity_id
_entity_poly.type
_entity_poly.pdbx_seq_one_letter_code
_entity_poly.pdbx_strand_id
1 'polypeptide(L)'
;MSECWSYQGANGPDNWCHLNQEFCDAAAFPFQSPINIERQEKQFSAPFSELTFNYQETTFNKKQYGFSVHHHPVDRHNYIISQTTAFYLTDVHFHIPSEHTFNNEREELECHLVHKDNHGRILVIGVLCRNEVDANLADDYRMMLEAIVSQDEVITFNPALFLPDNCHFYHYTGSLTTPPTVGPVEWYVADTVQAATAHLCHHLTKIAGGKNSRPAQPLNNRHIDYQ
;
A
#
# COMPACT_ATOMS: atom_id res chain seq x y z
N MET A 1 -14.04 -19.82 4.26
CA MET A 1 -15.05 -19.00 4.96
C MET A 1 -15.31 -17.82 4.04
N SER A 2 -16.56 -17.56 3.65
CA SER A 2 -16.89 -16.36 2.88
C SER A 2 -16.47 -15.14 3.68
N GLU A 3 -15.69 -14.23 3.11
CA GLU A 3 -15.34 -12.98 3.77
C GLU A 3 -16.64 -12.27 4.17
N CYS A 4 -16.71 -11.82 5.43
CA CYS A 4 -17.90 -11.14 5.95
C CYS A 4 -18.08 -9.74 5.35
N TRP A 5 -17.09 -9.26 4.57
CA TRP A 5 -17.02 -7.93 3.99
C TRP A 5 -16.71 -7.99 2.49
N SER A 6 -16.94 -6.89 1.78
CA SER A 6 -16.61 -6.71 0.36
C SER A 6 -16.29 -5.24 0.07
N TYR A 7 -15.98 -4.93 -1.19
CA TYR A 7 -15.87 -3.54 -1.67
C TYR A 7 -17.17 -2.99 -2.28
N GLN A 8 -18.28 -3.75 -2.26
CA GLN A 8 -19.51 -3.38 -2.97
C GLN A 8 -20.78 -3.88 -2.27
N GLY A 9 -21.89 -3.17 -2.49
CA GLY A 9 -23.21 -3.57 -1.98
C GLY A 9 -23.32 -3.46 -0.46
N ALA A 10 -24.16 -4.32 0.14
CA ALA A 10 -24.50 -4.26 1.56
C ALA A 10 -23.32 -4.49 2.51
N ASN A 11 -22.26 -5.14 2.02
CA ASN A 11 -21.04 -5.42 2.80
C ASN A 11 -19.86 -4.51 2.40
N GLY A 12 -20.13 -3.43 1.65
CA GLY A 12 -19.15 -2.47 1.18
C GLY A 12 -18.56 -1.59 2.29
N PRO A 13 -17.54 -0.76 1.97
CA PRO A 13 -16.76 0.03 2.94
C PRO A 13 -17.59 0.92 3.87
N ASP A 14 -18.67 1.52 3.35
CA ASP A 14 -19.57 2.38 4.13
C ASP A 14 -20.34 1.61 5.22
N ASN A 15 -20.38 0.28 5.12
CA ASN A 15 -21.11 -0.59 6.05
C ASN A 15 -20.19 -1.49 6.89
N TRP A 16 -18.86 -1.45 6.72
CA TRP A 16 -17.95 -2.36 7.42
C TRP A 16 -18.12 -2.32 8.93
N CYS A 17 -18.28 -1.13 9.52
CA CYS A 17 -18.49 -0.97 10.96
C CYS A 17 -19.80 -1.59 11.47
N HIS A 18 -20.76 -1.89 10.58
CA HIS A 18 -22.04 -2.52 10.93
C HIS A 18 -22.03 -4.04 10.77
N LEU A 19 -20.96 -4.61 10.20
CA LEU A 19 -20.88 -6.06 9.96
C LEU A 19 -20.62 -6.84 11.25
N ASN A 20 -19.82 -6.30 12.17
CA ASN A 20 -19.58 -6.87 13.49
C ASN A 20 -18.95 -5.84 14.44
N GLN A 21 -18.89 -6.18 15.73
CA GLN A 21 -18.37 -5.29 16.77
C GLN A 21 -16.88 -4.98 16.61
N GLU A 22 -16.05 -5.94 16.22
CA GLU A 22 -14.60 -5.76 16.06
C GLU A 22 -14.30 -4.69 14.98
N PHE A 23 -15.03 -4.71 13.87
CA PHE A 23 -14.88 -3.72 12.81
C PHE A 23 -15.37 -2.34 13.27
N CYS A 24 -16.44 -2.29 14.06
CA CYS A 24 -16.95 -1.05 14.64
C CYS A 24 -15.93 -0.41 15.60
N ASP A 25 -15.38 -1.22 16.50
CA ASP A 25 -14.43 -0.78 17.52
C ASP A 25 -13.15 -0.23 16.87
N ALA A 26 -12.63 -0.92 15.85
CA ALA A 26 -11.44 -0.48 15.13
C ALA A 26 -11.71 0.76 14.24
N ALA A 27 -12.90 0.86 13.62
CA ALA A 27 -13.30 2.05 12.86
C ALA A 27 -13.50 3.30 13.75
N ALA A 28 -13.64 3.15 15.07
CA ALA A 28 -13.70 4.27 16.01
C ALA A 28 -12.35 4.99 16.18
N PHE A 29 -11.24 4.41 15.74
CA PHE A 29 -9.95 5.10 15.68
C PHE A 29 -10.06 6.31 14.72
N PRO A 30 -9.83 7.55 15.18
CA PRO A 30 -10.21 8.75 14.43
C PRO A 30 -9.36 9.02 13.19
N PHE A 31 -8.19 8.40 13.07
CA PHE A 31 -7.27 8.64 11.95
C PHE A 31 -7.29 7.47 10.97
N GLN A 32 -8.47 7.19 10.39
CA GLN A 32 -8.63 6.13 9.39
C GLN A 32 -7.87 6.43 8.09
N SER A 33 -7.47 5.38 7.38
CA SER A 33 -6.83 5.43 6.05
C SER A 33 -7.72 4.77 5.00
N PRO A 34 -7.57 5.10 3.70
CA PRO A 34 -6.64 6.07 3.11
C PRO A 34 -7.10 7.53 3.30
N ILE A 35 -6.29 8.50 2.88
CA ILE A 35 -6.70 9.92 2.78
C ILE A 35 -6.44 10.50 1.40
N ASN A 36 -7.11 11.63 1.15
CA ASN A 36 -6.61 12.59 0.19
C ASN A 36 -5.40 13.34 0.73
N ILE A 37 -4.36 13.44 -0.09
CA ILE A 37 -3.16 14.23 0.16
C ILE A 37 -3.20 15.42 -0.81
N GLU A 38 -3.33 16.62 -0.25
CA GLU A 38 -3.23 17.86 -1.03
C GLU A 38 -1.76 18.18 -1.30
N ARG A 39 -1.34 18.12 -2.56
CA ARG A 39 0.02 18.47 -2.97
C ARG A 39 0.16 19.98 -2.95
N GLN A 40 0.79 20.52 -1.91
CA GLN A 40 1.12 21.94 -1.78
C GLN A 40 2.60 22.18 -2.12
N GLU A 41 3.07 23.42 -2.03
CA GLU A 41 4.49 23.73 -2.15
C GLU A 41 5.29 22.91 -1.12
N LYS A 42 6.22 22.10 -1.65
CA LYS A 42 7.01 21.14 -0.89
C LYS A 42 7.94 21.87 0.07
N GLN A 43 7.59 21.90 1.36
CA GLN A 43 8.50 22.28 2.42
C GLN A 43 8.73 21.06 3.30
N PHE A 44 10.00 20.64 3.41
CA PHE A 44 10.37 19.56 4.30
C PHE A 44 9.99 19.90 5.73
N SER A 45 9.25 19.00 6.39
CA SER A 45 8.97 19.09 7.82
C SER A 45 10.27 18.85 8.60
N ALA A 46 10.60 19.73 9.54
CA ALA A 46 11.67 19.50 10.51
C ALA A 46 11.06 19.06 11.86
N PRO A 47 11.65 18.09 12.58
CA PRO A 47 12.82 17.29 12.22
C PRO A 47 12.47 16.14 11.27
N PHE A 48 13.27 15.97 10.23
CA PHE A 48 13.18 14.89 9.24
C PHE A 48 13.51 13.54 9.89
N SER A 49 12.60 12.56 9.82
CA SER A 49 12.94 11.17 10.14
C SER A 49 13.39 10.46 8.87
N GLU A 50 14.70 10.37 8.64
CA GLU A 50 15.22 9.65 7.48
C GLU A 50 14.78 8.18 7.53
N LEU A 51 14.16 7.71 6.45
CA LEU A 51 13.91 6.29 6.23
C LEU A 51 15.15 5.68 5.57
N THR A 52 15.74 4.67 6.21
CA THR A 52 16.80 3.87 5.59
C THR A 52 16.24 2.54 5.12
N PHE A 53 16.21 2.33 3.80
CA PHE A 53 15.75 1.11 3.18
C PHE A 53 16.88 0.09 3.10
N ASN A 54 16.62 -1.13 3.59
CA ASN A 54 17.50 -2.28 3.43
C ASN A 54 16.73 -3.37 2.69
N TYR A 55 16.63 -3.18 1.37
CA TYR A 55 15.96 -4.13 0.48
C TYR A 55 16.96 -4.86 -0.41
N GLN A 56 16.74 -6.14 -0.55
CA GLN A 56 17.47 -7.03 -1.42
C GLN A 56 16.50 -8.01 -2.09
N GLU A 57 16.99 -8.70 -3.11
CA GLU A 57 16.24 -9.78 -3.73
C GLU A 57 15.83 -10.82 -2.69
N THR A 58 14.56 -11.23 -2.71
CA THR A 58 14.00 -12.18 -1.75
C THR A 58 12.88 -12.97 -2.39
N THR A 59 12.69 -14.18 -1.89
CA THR A 59 11.60 -15.07 -2.32
C THR A 59 10.34 -14.80 -1.51
N PHE A 60 9.21 -14.79 -2.20
CA PHE A 60 7.88 -14.54 -1.65
C PHE A 60 6.97 -15.71 -1.94
N ASN A 61 6.17 -16.10 -0.94
CA ASN A 61 4.98 -16.90 -1.15
C ASN A 61 3.84 -15.98 -1.59
N LYS A 62 3.35 -16.17 -2.81
CA LYS A 62 2.22 -15.45 -3.36
C LYS A 62 0.92 -16.13 -2.98
N LYS A 63 -0.04 -15.35 -2.49
CA LYS A 63 -1.36 -15.86 -2.15
C LYS A 63 -2.44 -14.82 -2.42
N GLN A 64 -3.54 -15.27 -3.02
CA GLN A 64 -4.74 -14.45 -3.16
C GLN A 64 -5.57 -14.53 -1.87
N TYR A 65 -5.92 -13.37 -1.33
CA TYR A 65 -6.86 -13.22 -0.22
C TYR A 65 -8.00 -12.32 -0.67
N GLY A 66 -9.18 -12.92 -0.83
CA GLY A 66 -10.38 -12.21 -1.28
C GLY A 66 -10.13 -11.44 -2.56
N PHE A 67 -10.08 -10.12 -2.41
CA PHE A 67 -9.98 -9.13 -3.48
C PHE A 67 -8.55 -8.65 -3.79
N SER A 68 -7.51 -9.22 -3.18
CA SER A 68 -6.13 -8.82 -3.47
C SER A 68 -5.17 -10.02 -3.52
N VAL A 69 -3.99 -9.77 -4.12
CA VAL A 69 -2.87 -10.71 -4.14
C VAL A 69 -1.76 -10.18 -3.24
N HIS A 70 -1.28 -11.05 -2.37
CA HIS A 70 -0.32 -10.76 -1.32
C HIS A 70 0.96 -11.55 -1.54
N HIS A 71 2.10 -10.92 -1.29
CA HIS A 71 3.42 -11.50 -1.42
C HIS A 71 4.09 -11.46 -0.05
N HIS A 72 4.16 -12.63 0.60
CA HIS A 72 4.77 -12.75 1.92
C HIS A 72 6.21 -13.23 1.79
N PRO A 73 7.21 -12.46 2.27
CA PRO A 73 8.60 -12.89 2.21
C PRO A 73 8.78 -14.16 3.03
N VAL A 74 9.60 -15.10 2.53
CA VAL A 74 9.89 -16.37 3.23
C VAL A 74 10.83 -16.19 4.42
N ASP A 75 11.50 -15.03 4.50
CA ASP A 75 12.44 -14.66 5.54
C ASP A 75 12.24 -13.21 6.00
N ARG A 76 13.08 -12.75 6.95
CA ARG A 76 13.02 -11.40 7.53
C ARG A 76 14.23 -10.55 7.17
N HIS A 77 14.79 -10.71 5.97
CA HIS A 77 15.99 -9.96 5.58
C HIS A 77 15.74 -8.54 5.07
N ASN A 78 14.52 -8.23 4.62
CA ASN A 78 14.14 -6.90 4.14
C ASN A 78 13.51 -6.07 5.26
N TYR A 79 14.00 -4.86 5.45
CA TYR A 79 13.50 -3.97 6.49
C TYR A 79 13.75 -2.49 6.19
N ILE A 80 13.03 -1.63 6.91
CA ILE A 80 13.22 -0.19 6.93
C ILE A 80 13.65 0.21 8.34
N ILE A 81 14.63 1.09 8.45
CA ILE A 81 14.92 1.79 9.71
C ILE A 81 14.18 3.13 9.65
N SER A 82 13.26 3.35 10.58
CA SER A 82 12.65 4.66 10.84
C SER A 82 13.11 5.13 12.22
N GLN A 83 13.75 6.30 12.26
CA GLN A 83 14.44 6.83 13.43
C GLN A 83 15.52 5.86 13.94
N THR A 84 15.19 5.02 14.92
CA THR A 84 16.09 3.99 15.49
C THR A 84 15.43 2.61 15.55
N THR A 85 14.25 2.44 14.95
CA THR A 85 13.49 1.19 14.98
C THR A 85 13.55 0.52 13.62
N ALA A 86 13.85 -0.79 13.60
CA ALA A 86 13.72 -1.63 12.42
C ALA A 86 12.28 -2.16 12.28
N PHE A 87 11.68 -1.94 11.11
CA PHE A 87 10.41 -2.50 10.68
C PHE A 87 10.66 -3.48 9.53
N TYR A 88 10.37 -4.75 9.75
CA TYR A 88 10.64 -5.83 8.79
C TYR A 88 9.49 -5.97 7.80
N LEU A 89 9.79 -6.15 6.52
CA LEU A 89 8.79 -6.37 5.49
C LEU A 89 8.04 -7.67 5.79
N THR A 90 6.71 -7.60 5.73
CA THR A 90 5.82 -8.74 6.02
C THR A 90 4.88 -9.05 4.86
N ASP A 91 4.64 -8.07 3.99
CA ASP A 91 3.68 -8.22 2.90
C ASP A 91 3.88 -7.15 1.82
N VAL A 92 3.66 -7.54 0.58
CA VAL A 92 3.52 -6.62 -0.56
C VAL A 92 2.22 -6.96 -1.29
N HIS A 93 1.30 -6.00 -1.36
CA HIS A 93 0.00 -6.19 -2.01
C HIS A 93 -0.44 -4.95 -2.76
N PHE A 94 -1.54 -5.08 -3.52
CA PHE A 94 -1.96 -4.07 -4.46
C PHE A 94 -3.44 -3.73 -4.34
N HIS A 95 -3.75 -2.47 -4.60
CA HIS A 95 -5.10 -1.94 -4.73
C HIS A 95 -5.31 -1.34 -6.12
N ILE A 96 -6.52 -1.50 -6.65
CA ILE A 96 -6.97 -1.01 -7.95
C ILE A 96 -8.38 -0.41 -7.84
N PRO A 97 -8.58 0.88 -8.19
CA PRO A 97 -7.55 1.93 -8.36
C PRO A 97 -6.77 2.20 -7.06
N SER A 98 -5.86 3.19 -7.06
CA SER A 98 -5.17 3.63 -5.84
C SER A 98 -6.15 3.94 -4.71
N GLU A 99 -5.76 3.71 -3.46
CA GLU A 99 -6.56 4.01 -2.27
C GLU A 99 -6.38 5.45 -1.82
N HIS A 100 -5.12 5.89 -1.71
CA HIS A 100 -4.79 7.30 -1.56
C HIS A 100 -5.13 8.06 -2.83
N THR A 101 -5.39 9.35 -2.64
CA THR A 101 -5.56 10.31 -3.74
C THR A 101 -4.58 11.45 -3.59
N PHE A 102 -4.11 11.97 -4.71
CA PHE A 102 -3.44 13.25 -4.76
C PHE A 102 -4.40 14.28 -5.34
N ASN A 103 -4.67 15.36 -4.61
CA ASN A 103 -5.60 16.41 -5.04
C ASN A 103 -6.99 15.87 -5.44
N ASN A 104 -7.47 14.85 -4.72
CA ASN A 104 -8.70 14.09 -4.94
C ASN A 104 -8.74 13.23 -6.22
N GLU A 105 -7.60 13.05 -6.89
CA GLU A 105 -7.48 12.17 -8.05
C GLU A 105 -6.84 10.83 -7.64
N ARG A 106 -7.43 9.73 -8.13
CA ARG A 106 -6.87 8.38 -7.99
C ARG A 106 -5.93 8.09 -9.14
N GLU A 107 -4.85 7.39 -8.85
CA GLU A 107 -4.04 6.72 -9.87
C GLU A 107 -4.60 5.30 -10.13
N GLU A 108 -4.04 4.62 -11.12
CA GLU A 108 -4.61 3.37 -11.61
C GLU A 108 -4.41 2.19 -10.67
N LEU A 109 -3.35 2.20 -9.86
CA LEU A 109 -3.16 1.25 -8.77
C LEU A 109 -2.32 1.85 -7.65
N GLU A 110 -2.27 1.16 -6.52
CA GLU A 110 -1.36 1.47 -5.43
C GLU A 110 -0.74 0.19 -4.87
N CYS A 111 0.58 0.18 -4.70
CA CYS A 111 1.33 -0.87 -4.04
C CYS A 111 1.54 -0.51 -2.57
N HIS A 112 1.23 -1.44 -1.66
CA HIS A 112 1.49 -1.32 -0.23
C HIS A 112 2.59 -2.28 0.19
N LEU A 113 3.71 -1.75 0.70
CA LEU A 113 4.77 -2.52 1.34
C LEU A 113 4.59 -2.42 2.86
N VAL A 114 4.09 -3.49 3.47
CA VAL A 114 3.71 -3.52 4.89
C VAL A 114 4.87 -4.05 5.73
N HIS A 115 5.25 -3.29 6.74
CA HIS A 115 6.32 -3.62 7.66
C HIS A 115 5.83 -3.70 9.10
N LYS A 116 6.46 -4.56 9.90
CA LYS A 116 6.21 -4.67 11.33
C LYS A 116 7.51 -4.69 12.12
N ASP A 117 7.54 -3.98 13.25
CA ASP A 117 8.64 -4.12 14.20
C ASP A 117 8.43 -5.32 15.15
N ASN A 118 9.38 -5.55 16.06
CA ASN A 118 9.30 -6.64 17.03
C ASN A 118 8.20 -6.49 18.09
N HIS A 119 7.54 -5.32 18.16
CA HIS A 119 6.42 -5.04 19.04
C HIS A 119 5.07 -5.05 18.30
N GLY A 120 5.06 -5.33 17.00
CA GLY A 120 3.87 -5.36 16.16
C GLY A 120 3.38 -3.98 15.69
N ARG A 121 4.16 -2.90 15.91
CA ARG A 121 3.88 -1.60 15.30
C ARG A 121 4.02 -1.71 13.79
N ILE A 122 3.12 -1.05 13.07
CA ILE A 122 3.00 -1.19 11.62
C ILE A 122 3.48 0.09 10.93
N LEU A 123 4.29 -0.07 9.89
CA LEU A 123 4.69 0.99 8.97
C LEU A 123 4.36 0.53 7.55
N VAL A 124 3.69 1.36 6.75
CA VAL A 124 3.35 1.03 5.37
C VAL A 124 3.93 2.07 4.42
N ILE A 125 4.64 1.60 3.40
CA ILE A 125 4.99 2.43 2.24
C ILE A 125 3.88 2.27 1.20
N GLY A 126 3.23 3.37 0.84
CA GLY A 126 2.25 3.42 -0.24
C GLY A 126 2.85 4.01 -1.50
N VAL A 127 2.82 3.30 -2.62
CA VAL A 127 3.30 3.80 -3.91
C VAL A 127 2.18 3.77 -4.91
N LEU A 128 1.73 4.94 -5.34
CA LEU A 128 0.74 5.06 -6.41
C LEU A 128 1.43 4.82 -7.75
N CYS A 129 0.77 4.06 -8.63
CA CYS A 129 1.29 3.79 -9.96
C CYS A 129 0.25 4.06 -11.05
N ARG A 130 0.74 4.37 -12.24
CA ARG A 130 -0.08 4.55 -13.44
C ARG A 130 0.45 3.72 -14.58
N ASN A 131 -0.44 3.15 -15.40
CA ASN A 131 -0.05 2.54 -16.65
C ASN A 131 0.63 3.56 -17.54
N GLU A 132 1.90 3.30 -17.84
CA GLU A 132 2.58 3.99 -18.92
C GLU A 132 2.49 3.13 -20.18
N VAL A 133 2.61 3.75 -21.36
CA VAL A 133 2.70 2.97 -22.60
C VAL A 133 3.90 2.03 -22.46
N ASP A 134 3.67 0.71 -22.50
CA ASP A 134 4.68 -0.33 -22.24
C ASP A 134 6.01 -0.09 -22.97
N ALA A 135 5.98 0.56 -24.15
CA ALA A 135 7.15 0.94 -24.95
C ALA A 135 8.11 1.96 -24.28
N ASN A 136 7.67 2.64 -23.22
CA ASN A 136 8.48 3.60 -22.47
C ASN A 136 9.27 2.95 -21.32
N LEU A 137 8.96 1.69 -20.98
CA LEU A 137 9.64 0.95 -19.93
C LEU A 137 10.79 0.13 -20.50
N ALA A 138 11.88 0.05 -19.74
CA ALA A 138 12.92 -0.93 -20.03
C ALA A 138 12.32 -2.34 -19.97
N ASP A 139 12.67 -3.20 -20.94
CA ASP A 139 12.10 -4.55 -21.05
C ASP A 139 12.26 -5.34 -19.75
N ASP A 140 13.43 -5.25 -19.12
CA ASP A 140 13.76 -5.92 -17.87
C ASP A 140 12.80 -5.50 -16.75
N TYR A 141 12.51 -4.20 -16.63
CA TYR A 141 11.58 -3.66 -15.64
C TYR A 141 10.14 -4.11 -15.91
N ARG A 142 9.72 -4.04 -17.17
CA ARG A 142 8.41 -4.52 -17.61
C ARG A 142 8.21 -6.00 -17.28
N MET A 143 9.21 -6.84 -17.59
CA MET A 143 9.17 -8.28 -17.30
C MET A 143 9.10 -8.57 -15.80
N MET A 144 9.83 -7.82 -14.97
CA MET A 144 9.75 -7.95 -13.52
C MET A 144 8.36 -7.62 -12.99
N LEU A 145 7.74 -6.53 -13.47
CA LEU A 145 6.37 -6.16 -13.08
C LEU A 145 5.32 -7.19 -13.52
N GLU A 146 5.45 -7.75 -14.72
CA GLU A 146 4.55 -8.81 -15.20
C GLU A 146 4.68 -10.10 -14.36
N ALA A 147 5.90 -10.44 -13.92
CA ALA A 147 6.14 -11.63 -13.11
C ALA A 147 5.44 -11.58 -11.74
N ILE A 148 5.19 -10.40 -11.18
CA ILE A 148 4.46 -10.23 -9.91
C ILE A 148 3.09 -10.91 -9.95
N VAL A 149 2.39 -10.81 -11.09
CA VAL A 149 1.05 -11.36 -11.28
C VAL A 149 1.04 -12.65 -12.11
N SER A 150 2.18 -13.35 -12.21
CA SER A 150 2.26 -14.66 -12.85
C SER A 150 1.36 -15.69 -12.17
N GLN A 151 1.30 -16.92 -12.68
CA GLN A 151 0.59 -18.02 -12.01
C GLN A 151 1.45 -18.73 -10.94
N ASP A 152 2.71 -18.36 -10.79
CA ASP A 152 3.64 -19.03 -9.86
C ASP A 152 3.30 -18.67 -8.41
N GLU A 153 3.19 -19.68 -7.55
CA GLU A 153 2.94 -19.49 -6.11
C GLU A 153 4.18 -18.96 -5.36
N VAL A 154 5.36 -19.10 -5.97
CA VAL A 154 6.63 -18.64 -5.41
C VAL A 154 7.29 -17.75 -6.43
N ILE A 155 7.57 -16.51 -6.05
CA ILE A 155 8.23 -15.53 -6.90
C ILE A 155 9.39 -14.88 -6.18
N THR A 156 10.38 -14.40 -6.93
CA THR A 156 11.56 -13.74 -6.38
C THR A 156 11.69 -12.36 -7.02
N PHE A 157 11.83 -11.33 -6.19
CA PHE A 157 12.10 -9.96 -6.63
C PHE A 157 12.74 -9.16 -5.51
N ASN A 158 13.34 -8.02 -5.84
CA ASN A 158 13.76 -7.02 -4.85
C ASN A 158 12.59 -6.02 -4.62
N PRO A 159 12.10 -5.82 -3.39
CA PRO A 159 11.01 -4.87 -3.10
C PRO A 159 11.28 -3.44 -3.54
N ALA A 160 12.56 -3.06 -3.69
CA ALA A 160 12.95 -1.76 -4.24
C ALA A 160 12.44 -1.53 -5.67
N LEU A 161 12.02 -2.57 -6.39
CA LEU A 161 11.34 -2.50 -7.69
C LEU A 161 10.18 -1.50 -7.72
N PHE A 162 9.48 -1.32 -6.58
CA PHE A 162 8.33 -0.44 -6.48
C PHE A 162 8.68 0.95 -5.95
N LEU A 163 9.91 1.21 -5.54
CA LEU A 163 10.29 2.52 -4.99
C LEU A 163 10.75 3.46 -6.11
N PRO A 164 10.43 4.76 -6.04
CA PRO A 164 11.05 5.76 -6.91
C PRO A 164 12.55 5.92 -6.59
N ASP A 165 13.37 6.27 -7.58
CA ASP A 165 14.82 6.50 -7.40
C ASP A 165 15.10 7.59 -6.34
N ASN A 166 14.30 8.66 -6.32
CA ASN A 166 14.32 9.70 -5.31
C ASN A 166 13.07 9.57 -4.44
N CYS A 167 13.24 8.96 -3.28
CA CYS A 167 12.15 8.68 -2.34
C CYS A 167 11.87 9.88 -1.43
N HIS A 168 10.86 10.67 -1.79
CA HIS A 168 10.17 11.58 -0.87
C HIS A 168 8.79 11.04 -0.52
N PHE A 169 8.32 11.29 0.70
CA PHE A 169 7.11 10.73 1.26
C PHE A 169 6.26 11.80 1.94
N TYR A 170 4.95 11.68 1.76
CA TYR A 170 3.99 12.23 2.70
C TYR A 170 3.82 11.25 3.86
N HIS A 171 4.08 11.71 5.06
CA HIS A 171 4.01 10.90 6.27
C HIS A 171 2.83 11.31 7.15
N TYR A 172 2.07 10.33 7.64
CA TYR A 172 0.97 10.55 8.58
C TYR A 172 0.64 9.29 9.38
N THR A 173 0.05 9.45 10.56
CA THR A 173 -0.49 8.33 11.34
C THR A 173 -1.92 7.98 10.88
N GLY A 174 -2.10 6.71 10.53
CA GLY A 174 -3.31 6.18 9.90
C GLY A 174 -3.80 4.84 10.48
N SER A 175 -4.54 4.11 9.67
CA SER A 175 -5.03 2.76 9.97
C SER A 175 -4.69 1.77 8.84
N LEU A 176 -4.99 0.49 9.04
CA LEU A 176 -5.18 -0.44 7.93
C LEU A 176 -6.39 0.01 7.08
N THR A 177 -6.35 -0.30 5.78
CA THR A 177 -7.40 0.08 4.81
C THR A 177 -8.40 -1.03 4.54
N THR A 178 -8.21 -2.21 5.14
CA THR A 178 -9.14 -3.33 5.10
C THR A 178 -9.59 -3.69 6.52
N PRO A 179 -10.78 -4.31 6.70
CA PRO A 179 -11.23 -4.74 8.00
C PRO A 179 -10.20 -5.63 8.72
N PRO A 180 -9.96 -5.42 10.02
CA PRO A 180 -10.76 -4.59 10.92
C PRO A 180 -10.48 -3.07 10.85
N THR A 181 -9.59 -2.57 10.00
CA THR A 181 -9.22 -1.14 9.89
C THR A 181 -8.53 -0.59 11.14
N VAL A 182 -7.73 -1.44 11.78
CA VAL A 182 -7.00 -1.13 13.02
C VAL A 182 -5.90 -0.11 12.75
N GLY A 183 -5.80 0.89 13.62
CA GLY A 183 -4.65 1.77 13.77
C GLY A 183 -4.02 1.64 15.18
N PRO A 184 -2.90 2.32 15.44
CA PRO A 184 -2.19 3.21 14.53
C PRO A 184 -1.30 2.46 13.53
N VAL A 185 -1.16 3.03 12.33
CA VAL A 185 -0.23 2.62 11.27
C VAL A 185 0.54 3.85 10.83
N GLU A 186 1.87 3.76 10.77
CA GLU A 186 2.70 4.84 10.21
C GLU A 186 2.72 4.74 8.69
N TRP A 187 2.06 5.67 8.01
CA TRP A 187 2.03 5.71 6.55
C TRP A 187 3.14 6.60 6.01
N TYR A 188 3.79 6.14 4.95
CA TYR A 188 4.70 6.92 4.12
C TYR A 188 4.28 6.74 2.66
N VAL A 189 3.59 7.73 2.10
CA VAL A 189 3.07 7.67 0.74
C VAL A 189 4.03 8.38 -0.20
N ALA A 190 4.60 7.65 -1.15
CA ALA A 190 5.59 8.18 -2.09
C ALA A 190 5.00 9.36 -2.87
N ASP A 191 5.75 10.47 -2.95
CA ASP A 191 5.31 11.68 -3.62
C ASP A 191 5.33 11.57 -5.15
N THR A 192 6.04 10.56 -5.66
CA THR A 192 6.28 10.30 -7.06
C THR A 192 5.46 9.09 -7.48
N VAL A 193 4.63 9.27 -8.51
CA VAL A 193 3.85 8.19 -9.11
C VAL A 193 4.80 7.32 -9.93
N GLN A 194 4.79 6.02 -9.70
CA GLN A 194 5.59 5.06 -10.44
C GLN A 194 4.86 4.53 -11.69
N ALA A 195 5.62 3.97 -12.62
CA ALA A 195 5.02 3.34 -13.77
C ALA A 195 4.49 1.94 -13.41
N ALA A 196 3.38 1.58 -14.04
CA ALA A 196 2.84 0.23 -14.09
C ALA A 196 2.68 -0.20 -15.55
N THR A 197 2.50 -1.50 -15.77
CA THR A 197 2.19 -2.04 -17.10
C THR A 197 0.70 -2.27 -17.25
N ALA A 198 0.20 -2.23 -18.49
CA ALA A 198 -1.19 -2.54 -18.77
C ALA A 198 -1.55 -3.97 -18.35
N HIS A 199 -0.58 -4.90 -18.48
CA HIS A 199 -0.70 -6.28 -18.04
C HIS A 199 -0.94 -6.38 -16.53
N LEU A 200 -0.14 -5.67 -15.73
CA LEU A 200 -0.26 -5.63 -14.27
C LEU A 200 -1.63 -5.08 -13.85
N CYS A 201 -2.03 -3.91 -14.37
CA CYS A 201 -3.32 -3.29 -14.06
C CYS A 201 -4.51 -4.23 -14.40
N HIS A 202 -4.46 -4.87 -15.57
CA HIS A 202 -5.52 -5.79 -16.02
C HIS A 202 -5.64 -7.03 -15.13
N HIS A 203 -4.51 -7.65 -14.79
CA HIS A 203 -4.49 -8.84 -13.93
C HIS A 203 -4.98 -8.53 -12.52
N LEU A 204 -4.52 -7.42 -11.93
CA LEU A 204 -4.98 -7.00 -10.59
C LEU A 204 -6.48 -6.67 -10.58
N THR A 205 -7.01 -6.02 -11.63
CA THR A 205 -8.46 -5.77 -11.77
C THR A 205 -9.25 -7.07 -11.78
N LYS A 206 -8.76 -8.10 -12.48
CA LYS A 206 -9.40 -9.43 -12.51
C LYS A 206 -9.36 -10.11 -11.15
N ILE A 207 -8.21 -10.09 -10.48
CA ILE A 207 -8.05 -10.66 -9.12
C ILE A 207 -9.02 -9.98 -8.15
N ALA A 208 -9.16 -8.65 -8.23
CA ALA A 208 -10.07 -7.86 -7.40
C ALA A 208 -11.55 -8.07 -7.74
N GLY A 209 -11.89 -8.68 -8.88
CA GLY A 209 -13.27 -8.76 -9.37
C GLY A 209 -13.89 -7.38 -9.67
N GLY A 210 -13.05 -6.38 -10.00
CA GLY A 210 -13.45 -4.99 -10.14
C GLY A 210 -12.50 -4.07 -9.37
N LYS A 211 -13.04 -3.32 -8.40
CA LYS A 211 -12.29 -2.37 -7.57
C LYS A 211 -12.13 -2.92 -6.15
N ASN A 212 -10.94 -2.78 -5.58
CA ASN A 212 -10.64 -3.15 -4.20
C ASN A 212 -10.05 -1.97 -3.40
N SER A 213 -10.47 -0.75 -3.69
CA SER A 213 -10.03 0.46 -2.97
C SER A 213 -11.11 0.98 -2.02
N ARG A 214 -10.72 1.22 -0.78
CA ARG A 214 -11.52 1.94 0.21
C ARG A 214 -11.66 3.43 -0.19
N PRO A 215 -12.81 4.06 0.05
CA PRO A 215 -12.96 5.51 -0.06
C PRO A 215 -11.96 6.27 0.83
N ALA A 216 -11.52 7.45 0.39
CA ALA A 216 -10.73 8.35 1.23
C ALA A 216 -11.52 8.72 2.50
N GLN A 217 -10.83 8.69 3.63
CA GLN A 217 -11.39 8.95 4.95
C GLN A 217 -11.16 10.42 5.33
N PRO A 218 -11.97 10.98 6.25
CA PRO A 218 -11.77 12.34 6.73
C PRO A 218 -10.38 12.52 7.37
N LEU A 219 -9.72 13.64 7.07
CA LEU A 219 -8.40 13.96 7.63
C LEU A 219 -8.46 14.21 9.15
N ASN A 220 -9.60 14.68 9.68
CA ASN A 220 -9.81 14.95 11.11
C ASN A 220 -8.71 15.82 11.73
N ASN A 221 -8.24 16.84 10.99
CA ASN A 221 -7.16 17.76 11.37
C ASN A 221 -5.81 17.08 11.67
N ARG A 222 -5.58 15.82 11.27
CA ARG A 222 -4.27 15.19 11.42
C ARG A 222 -3.26 15.88 10.50
N HIS A 223 -2.06 16.09 11.03
CA HIS A 223 -0.97 16.67 10.26
C HIS A 223 -0.44 15.65 9.24
N ILE A 224 0.04 16.15 8.11
CA ILE A 224 0.75 15.37 7.10
C ILE A 224 2.12 16.03 6.95
N ASP A 225 3.16 15.28 7.29
CA ASP A 225 4.53 15.72 7.12
C ASP A 225 5.00 15.44 5.69
N TYR A 226 5.87 16.29 5.15
CA TYR A 226 6.59 16.00 3.91
C TYR A 226 8.06 15.74 4.22
N GLN A 227 8.53 14.56 3.82
CA GLN A 227 9.85 14.02 4.10
C GLN A 227 10.56 13.71 2.78
#